data_AF-A0A3D1TQZ6-F1
#
_entry.id   AF-A0A3D1TQZ6-F1
#
_cell.length_a   1.000
_cell.length_b   1.000
_cell.length_c   1.000
_cell.angle_alpha   90.00
_cell.angle_beta   90.00
_cell.angle_gamma   90.00
#
_symmetry.space_group_name_H-M   'P 1'
#
loop_
_entity.id
_entity.type
_entity.pdbx_description
1 polymer ?
#
loop_
_entity_poly.entity_id
_entity_poly.type
_entity_poly.pdbx_seq_one_letter_code
_entity_poly.pdbx_strand_id
1 'polypeptide(L)'
;WEQQRPPQAPKIVVFSSGSPHDIRAMGLRSTVIEDPSFTYGPRFGANGTPMAVLLDPEGRVASSVAGGAPAVLALARGESPDTGGQVIRLQDSLPRGNGHGSAPVAVKPGDPAPTFRLSDLNGRTVSAEDFRGRTTLVLFWNTGCGFCQRMVAELKAWEGSRMPGAPELVLVSSGSADELRAMGLRSTSLLDPDFVVGPIYGANGTPMGVLIDPHGTIASDLAVGADAVLALADAYASDGAAGLPVAAG
;
A
#
# COMPACT_ATOMS: atom_id res chain seq x y z
N TRP A 1 3.39 -6.37 26.23
CA TRP A 1 3.13 -5.03 26.81
C TRP A 1 1.71 -4.88 27.33
N GLU A 2 0.65 -5.15 26.54
CA GLU A 2 -0.74 -4.93 27.00
C GLU A 2 -1.13 -5.63 28.31
N GLN A 3 -0.58 -6.83 28.56
CA GLN A 3 -0.80 -7.56 29.82
C GLN A 3 -0.21 -6.86 31.05
N GLN A 4 0.78 -5.99 30.84
CA GLN A 4 1.52 -5.24 31.88
C GLN A 4 1.37 -3.73 31.66
N ARG A 5 0.29 -3.30 31.00
CA ARG A 5 0.08 -1.90 30.62
C ARG A 5 -0.06 -1.03 31.88
N PRO A 6 0.74 0.04 32.02
CA PRO A 6 0.61 0.98 33.13
C PRO A 6 -0.79 1.63 33.17
N PRO A 7 -1.37 1.92 34.35
CA PRO A 7 -2.67 2.59 34.45
C PRO A 7 -2.72 3.93 33.73
N GLN A 8 -1.62 4.69 33.74
CA GLN A 8 -1.48 5.98 33.07
C GLN A 8 -1.21 5.88 31.56
N ALA A 9 -1.02 4.69 31.00
CA ALA A 9 -0.72 4.54 29.59
C ALA A 9 -1.97 4.79 28.72
N PRO A 10 -1.81 5.42 27.53
CA PRO A 10 -2.89 5.66 26.59
C PRO A 10 -3.72 4.40 26.29
N LYS A 11 -5.02 4.59 26.06
CA LYS A 11 -5.85 3.52 25.50
C LYS A 11 -5.46 3.32 24.03
N ILE A 12 -5.30 2.06 23.62
CA ILE A 12 -5.02 1.71 22.24
C ILE A 12 -6.34 1.28 21.58
N VAL A 13 -6.60 1.89 20.42
CA VAL A 13 -7.64 1.47 19.47
C VAL A 13 -6.92 1.16 18.16
N VAL A 14 -7.16 -0.02 17.61
CA VAL A 14 -6.53 -0.50 16.38
C VAL A 14 -7.57 -0.52 15.27
N PHE A 15 -7.32 0.22 14.20
CA PHE A 15 -8.03 0.08 12.94
C PHE A 15 -7.25 -0.92 12.09
N SER A 16 -7.92 -1.95 11.57
CA SER A 16 -7.26 -3.01 10.84
C SER A 16 -8.09 -3.49 9.66
N SER A 17 -7.41 -3.81 8.57
CA SER A 17 -8.02 -4.50 7.43
C SER A 17 -8.22 -6.00 7.66
N GLY A 18 -7.48 -6.59 8.61
CA GLY A 18 -7.64 -7.99 9.00
C GLY A 18 -8.83 -8.23 9.93
N SER A 19 -9.30 -9.49 9.99
CA SER A 19 -10.46 -9.83 10.82
C SER A 19 -10.16 -9.66 12.32
N PRO A 20 -11.13 -9.21 13.14
CA PRO A 20 -10.98 -9.11 14.59
C PRO A 20 -10.70 -10.46 15.24
N HIS A 21 -11.13 -11.56 14.62
CA HIS A 21 -10.85 -12.91 15.11
C HIS A 21 -9.36 -13.21 15.01
N ASP A 22 -8.75 -13.00 13.85
CA ASP A 22 -7.32 -13.27 13.63
C ASP A 22 -6.45 -12.36 14.51
N ILE A 23 -6.85 -11.10 14.65
CA ILE A 23 -6.13 -10.13 15.48
C ILE A 23 -6.17 -10.49 16.96
N ARG A 24 -7.31 -10.99 17.45
CA ARG A 24 -7.41 -11.52 18.81
C ARG A 24 -6.60 -12.80 18.98
N ALA A 25 -6.54 -13.66 17.97
CA ALA A 25 -5.71 -14.87 17.99
C ALA A 25 -4.22 -14.55 18.09
N MET A 26 -3.77 -13.40 17.57
CA MET A 26 -2.41 -12.87 17.78
C MET A 26 -2.14 -12.36 19.21
N GLY A 27 -3.14 -12.41 20.10
CA GLY A 27 -3.00 -12.01 21.50
C GLY A 27 -3.19 -10.51 21.75
N LEU A 28 -3.65 -9.75 20.75
CA LEU A 28 -4.00 -8.34 20.91
C LEU A 28 -5.36 -8.22 21.64
N ARG A 29 -5.38 -7.46 22.73
CA ARG A 29 -6.53 -7.25 23.63
C ARG A 29 -7.13 -5.86 23.50
N SER A 30 -6.44 -4.94 22.82
CA SER A 30 -6.94 -3.61 22.51
C SER A 30 -8.23 -3.65 21.70
N THR A 31 -8.98 -2.54 21.72
CA THR A 31 -10.20 -2.43 20.90
C THR A 31 -9.79 -2.46 19.44
N VAL A 32 -10.36 -3.38 18.67
CA VAL A 32 -10.13 -3.51 17.23
C VAL A 32 -11.39 -3.05 16.51
N ILE A 33 -11.22 -2.11 15.59
CA ILE A 33 -12.26 -1.64 14.67
C ILE A 33 -11.88 -2.15 13.28
N GLU A 34 -12.82 -2.82 12.62
CA GLU A 34 -12.64 -3.27 11.24
C GLU A 34 -12.60 -2.07 10.30
N ASP A 35 -11.55 -2.02 9.49
CA ASP A 35 -11.35 -1.04 8.44
C ASP A 35 -10.74 -1.74 7.21
N PRO A 36 -11.50 -2.63 6.55
CA PRO A 36 -11.02 -3.47 5.44
C PRO A 36 -10.45 -2.64 4.28
N SER A 37 -10.97 -1.43 4.08
CA SER A 37 -10.55 -0.51 3.01
C SER A 37 -9.54 0.55 3.46
N PHE A 38 -9.00 0.46 4.69
CA PHE A 38 -8.03 1.42 5.22
C PHE A 38 -8.50 2.89 5.13
N THR A 39 -9.77 3.14 5.46
CA THR A 39 -10.44 4.43 5.34
C THR A 39 -10.04 5.43 6.42
N TYR A 40 -9.65 4.95 7.60
CA TYR A 40 -9.37 5.82 8.75
C TYR A 40 -7.92 6.31 8.78
N GLY A 41 -6.95 5.47 8.43
CA GLY A 41 -5.52 5.81 8.45
C GLY A 41 -5.20 7.14 7.76
N PRO A 42 -5.59 7.33 6.47
CA PRO A 42 -5.28 8.55 5.72
C PRO A 42 -5.85 9.83 6.34
N ARG A 43 -6.97 9.73 7.09
CA ARG A 43 -7.58 10.88 7.78
C ARG A 43 -6.69 11.42 8.91
N PHE A 44 -5.81 10.59 9.44
CA PHE A 44 -4.81 10.94 10.44
C PHE A 44 -3.41 11.10 9.83
N GLY A 45 -3.27 11.07 8.50
CA GLY A 45 -1.97 11.08 7.82
C GLY A 45 -1.19 9.76 7.92
N ALA A 46 -1.84 8.68 8.38
CA ALA A 46 -1.25 7.35 8.48
C ALA A 46 -1.53 6.55 7.21
N ASN A 47 -0.56 6.50 6.29
CA ASN A 47 -0.70 5.84 4.98
C ASN A 47 -0.08 4.43 4.91
N GLY A 48 0.19 3.82 6.06
CA GLY A 48 0.77 2.50 6.15
C GLY A 48 0.56 1.87 7.52
N THR A 49 1.10 0.67 7.70
CA THR A 49 0.99 -0.08 8.94
C THR A 49 2.38 -0.55 9.41
N PRO A 50 2.60 -0.76 10.73
CA PRO A 50 1.83 -0.12 11.80
C PRO A 50 2.15 1.39 11.83
N MET A 51 1.11 2.21 11.93
CA MET A 51 1.23 3.65 12.17
C MET A 51 0.24 4.06 13.25
N ALA A 52 0.57 5.08 14.03
CA ALA A 52 -0.29 5.56 15.10
C ALA A 52 -0.14 7.06 15.33
N VAL A 53 -1.21 7.66 15.86
CA VAL A 53 -1.22 9.00 16.45
C VAL A 53 -1.74 8.89 17.88
N LEU A 54 -1.33 9.83 18.74
CA LEU A 54 -1.92 10.02 20.05
C LEU A 54 -3.11 10.99 19.93
N LEU A 55 -4.21 10.67 20.60
CA LEU A 55 -5.33 11.59 20.77
C LEU A 55 -5.34 12.11 22.22
N ASP A 56 -5.67 13.38 22.41
CA ASP A 56 -5.93 13.96 23.73
C ASP A 56 -7.32 13.53 24.26
N PRO A 57 -7.66 13.82 25.54
CA PRO A 57 -8.98 13.48 26.10
C PRO A 57 -10.16 14.14 25.39
N GLU A 58 -9.93 15.24 24.66
CA GLU A 58 -10.93 15.92 23.85
C GLU A 58 -11.06 15.33 22.43
N GLY A 59 -10.27 14.30 22.11
CA GLY A 59 -10.28 13.59 20.83
C GLY A 59 -9.49 14.28 19.72
N ARG A 60 -8.64 15.26 20.04
CA ARG A 60 -7.78 15.95 19.07
C ARG A 60 -6.45 15.22 18.92
N VAL A 61 -5.85 15.32 17.74
CA VAL A 61 -4.52 14.74 17.47
C VAL A 61 -3.45 15.48 18.27
N ALA A 62 -2.82 14.77 19.20
CA ALA A 62 -1.83 15.27 20.15
C ALA A 62 -0.39 14.89 19.81
N SER A 63 -0.18 14.10 18.75
CA SER A 63 1.15 13.76 18.24
C SER A 63 1.21 13.81 16.72
N SER A 64 2.43 13.88 16.18
CA SER A 64 2.69 13.51 14.79
C SER A 64 2.41 12.01 14.57
N VAL A 65 2.35 11.60 13.30
CA VAL A 65 2.21 10.19 12.92
C VAL A 65 3.52 9.46 13.23
N ALA A 66 3.44 8.45 14.09
CA ALA A 66 4.53 7.51 14.35
C ALA A 66 4.42 6.33 13.40
N GLY A 67 5.45 6.10 12.59
CA GLY A 67 5.53 4.96 11.67
C GLY A 67 6.46 3.86 12.15
N GLY A 68 6.03 2.61 12.00
CA GLY A 68 6.79 1.42 12.38
C GLY A 68 6.60 0.99 13.84
N ALA A 69 6.85 -0.29 14.11
CA ALA A 69 6.56 -0.89 15.41
C ALA A 69 7.29 -0.20 16.59
N PRO A 70 8.58 0.19 16.49
CA PRO A 70 9.26 0.87 17.60
C PRO A 70 8.60 2.20 18.00
N ALA A 71 8.27 3.05 17.01
CA ALA A 71 7.70 4.38 17.25
C ALA A 71 6.25 4.29 17.74
N VAL A 72 5.45 3.36 17.19
CA VAL A 72 4.09 3.08 17.67
C VAL A 72 4.11 2.59 19.11
N LEU A 73 5.07 1.73 19.48
CA LEU A 73 5.22 1.24 20.85
C LEU A 73 5.69 2.34 21.82
N ALA A 74 6.48 3.31 21.36
CA ALA A 74 6.84 4.49 22.16
C ALA A 74 5.59 5.33 22.49
N LEU A 75 4.76 5.64 21.48
CA LEU A 75 3.49 6.34 21.72
C LEU A 75 2.57 5.55 22.65
N ALA A 76 2.48 4.22 22.50
CA ALA A 76 1.70 3.36 23.39
C ALA A 76 2.16 3.45 24.86
N ARG A 77 3.44 3.70 25.10
CA ARG A 77 4.01 3.91 26.45
C ARG A 77 3.84 5.32 26.99
N GLY A 78 3.26 6.24 26.20
CA GLY A 78 3.20 7.66 26.55
C GLY A 78 4.54 8.37 26.42
N GLU A 79 5.49 7.76 25.70
CA GLU A 79 6.80 8.34 25.40
C GLU A 79 6.70 9.19 24.13
N SER A 80 7.52 10.24 24.05
CA SER A 80 7.74 10.92 22.78
C SER A 80 8.52 9.98 21.85
N PRO A 81 8.13 9.79 20.58
CA PRO A 81 8.84 8.89 19.69
C PRO A 81 10.21 9.48 19.33
N ASP A 82 11.24 9.08 20.09
CA ASP A 82 12.64 9.27 19.72
C ASP A 82 13.00 8.19 18.71
N THR A 83 12.77 8.43 17.42
CA THR A 83 13.26 7.49 16.40
C THR A 83 13.42 8.22 15.07
N GLY A 84 14.56 8.01 14.41
CA GLY A 84 14.86 8.51 13.06
C GLY A 84 13.97 7.93 11.95
N GLY A 85 12.74 7.53 12.26
CA GLY A 85 11.66 7.32 11.29
C GLY A 85 10.92 8.64 11.08
N GLN A 86 10.54 8.95 9.84
CA GLN A 86 9.95 10.22 9.47
C GLN A 86 8.74 10.58 10.36
N VAL A 87 8.90 11.62 11.18
CA VAL A 87 7.82 12.27 11.89
C VAL A 87 7.03 13.11 10.87
N ILE A 88 5.96 12.55 10.30
CA ILE A 88 5.10 13.31 9.39
C ILE A 88 4.28 14.27 10.25
N ARG A 89 4.53 15.58 10.12
CA ARG A 89 3.66 16.60 10.74
C ARG A 89 2.36 16.67 9.94
N LEU A 90 1.23 16.68 10.65
CA LEU A 90 -0.10 16.85 10.03
C LEU A 90 -0.18 18.09 9.13
N GLN A 91 0.56 19.15 9.47
CA GLN A 91 0.64 20.38 8.69
C GLN A 91 1.41 20.25 7.36
N ASP A 92 2.26 19.23 7.25
CA ASP A 92 3.03 18.92 6.04
C ASP A 92 2.28 17.91 5.15
N SER A 93 1.17 17.34 5.64
CA SER A 93 0.29 16.40 4.92
C SER A 93 -1.07 17.00 4.53
N LEU A 94 -1.38 18.21 4.99
CA LEU A 94 -2.47 19.01 4.43
C LEU A 94 -1.95 19.81 3.23
N PRO A 95 -2.64 19.81 2.07
CA PRO A 95 -2.26 20.66 0.95
C PRO A 95 -2.22 22.11 1.43
N ARG A 96 -1.03 22.73 1.41
CA ARG A 96 -0.92 24.18 1.55
C ARG A 96 -1.58 24.79 0.32
N GLY A 97 -2.78 25.32 0.50
CA GLY A 97 -3.49 26.04 -0.55
C GLY A 97 -2.66 27.19 -1.06
N ASN A 98 -2.23 27.09 -2.33
CA ASN A 98 -2.49 28.07 -3.38
C ASN A 98 -1.78 27.64 -4.68
N GLY A 99 -2.58 27.27 -5.70
CA GLY A 99 -2.13 27.11 -7.08
C GLY A 99 -2.60 25.82 -7.73
N HIS A 100 -3.62 25.91 -8.59
CA HIS A 100 -4.03 25.01 -9.68
C HIS A 100 -3.27 23.68 -9.88
N GLY A 101 -3.33 22.79 -8.90
CA GLY A 101 -2.99 21.37 -9.03
C GLY A 101 -4.18 20.59 -8.52
N SER A 102 -4.97 20.02 -9.42
CA SER A 102 -5.99 19.04 -9.10
C SER A 102 -5.40 18.00 -8.14
N ALA A 103 -6.01 17.84 -6.96
CA ALA A 103 -5.67 16.77 -6.04
C ALA A 103 -5.63 15.44 -6.81
N PRO A 104 -4.67 14.53 -6.53
CA PRO A 104 -4.65 13.25 -7.21
C PRO A 104 -5.98 12.55 -6.96
N VAL A 105 -6.74 12.37 -8.03
CA VAL A 105 -7.99 11.62 -8.00
C VAL A 105 -7.59 10.16 -7.93
N ALA A 106 -7.94 9.49 -6.84
CA ALA A 106 -7.78 8.04 -6.74
C ALA A 106 -8.55 7.38 -7.90
N VAL A 107 -7.86 6.58 -8.69
CA VAL A 107 -8.43 5.92 -9.87
C VAL A 107 -9.46 4.88 -9.45
N LYS A 108 -10.49 4.68 -10.28
CA LYS A 108 -11.58 3.73 -10.04
C LYS A 108 -11.71 2.75 -11.19
N PRO A 109 -12.32 1.57 -10.98
CA PRO A 109 -12.69 0.67 -12.06
C PRO A 109 -13.42 1.39 -13.20
N GLY A 110 -12.99 1.16 -14.44
CA GLY A 110 -13.51 1.82 -15.64
C GLY A 110 -12.78 3.10 -16.05
N ASP A 111 -11.96 3.69 -15.18
CA ASP A 111 -11.15 4.85 -15.55
C ASP A 111 -9.99 4.44 -16.48
N PRO A 112 -9.56 5.31 -17.41
CA PRO A 112 -8.31 5.10 -18.14
C PRO A 112 -7.12 5.07 -17.16
N ALA A 113 -6.23 4.09 -17.32
CA ALA A 113 -5.04 4.01 -16.48
C ALA A 113 -4.11 5.22 -16.71
N PRO A 114 -3.68 5.92 -15.64
CA PRO A 114 -2.74 7.03 -15.75
C PRO A 114 -1.44 6.62 -16.46
N THR A 115 -1.00 7.44 -17.42
CA THR A 115 0.23 7.19 -18.16
C THR A 115 1.47 7.47 -17.32
N PHE A 116 2.51 6.65 -17.45
CA PHE A 116 3.85 6.90 -16.91
C PHE A 116 4.92 6.45 -17.91
N ARG A 117 6.15 6.92 -17.71
CA ARG A 117 7.35 6.44 -18.40
C ARG A 117 8.48 6.36 -17.38
N LEU A 118 8.98 5.15 -17.15
CA LEU A 118 10.02 4.87 -16.15
C LEU A 118 11.11 4.00 -16.77
N SER A 119 12.29 3.97 -16.16
CA SER A 119 13.35 3.07 -16.58
C SER A 119 13.19 1.71 -15.90
N ASP A 120 13.36 0.63 -16.65
CA ASP A 120 13.53 -0.71 -16.08
C ASP A 120 14.96 -0.94 -15.57
N LEU A 121 15.19 -2.10 -14.95
CA LEU A 121 16.51 -2.47 -14.42
C LEU A 121 17.59 -2.65 -15.49
N ASN A 122 17.25 -2.69 -16.78
CA ASN A 122 18.22 -2.75 -17.87
C ASN A 122 18.45 -1.38 -18.52
N GLY A 123 17.85 -0.32 -17.98
CA GLY A 123 17.95 1.04 -18.50
C GLY A 123 17.03 1.30 -19.70
N ARG A 124 16.12 0.38 -20.05
CA ARG A 124 15.13 0.60 -21.09
C ARG A 124 13.97 1.42 -20.51
N THR A 125 13.55 2.44 -21.23
CA THR A 125 12.33 3.18 -20.89
C THR A 125 11.11 2.32 -21.20
N VAL A 126 10.26 2.11 -20.20
CA VAL A 126 8.99 1.40 -20.26
C VAL A 126 7.86 2.35 -19.88
N SER A 127 6.76 2.26 -20.60
CA SER A 127 5.57 3.07 -20.43
C SER A 127 4.35 2.21 -20.13
N ALA A 128 3.29 2.83 -19.60
CA ALA A 128 2.02 2.15 -19.38
C ALA A 128 1.45 1.50 -20.66
N GLU A 129 1.74 2.07 -21.84
CA GLU A 129 1.25 1.58 -23.13
C GLU A 129 1.91 0.26 -23.56
N ASP A 130 3.13 -0.04 -23.09
CA ASP A 130 3.85 -1.27 -23.42
C ASP A 130 3.16 -2.54 -22.87
N PHE A 131 2.22 -2.36 -21.94
CA PHE A 131 1.46 -3.41 -21.31
C PHE A 131 0.09 -3.65 -21.97
N ARG A 132 -0.33 -2.84 -22.95
CA ARG A 132 -1.57 -3.06 -23.69
C ARG A 132 -1.61 -4.44 -24.35
N GLY A 133 -2.81 -4.99 -24.50
CA GLY A 133 -3.05 -6.34 -24.99
C GLY A 133 -2.85 -7.43 -23.93
N ARG A 134 -2.46 -7.07 -22.70
CA ARG A 134 -2.30 -7.97 -21.57
C ARG A 134 -2.97 -7.37 -20.34
N THR A 135 -3.51 -8.22 -19.47
CA THR A 135 -3.90 -7.77 -18.13
C THR A 135 -2.64 -7.60 -17.30
N THR A 136 -2.53 -6.49 -16.60
CA THR A 136 -1.33 -6.12 -15.84
C THR A 136 -1.69 -5.77 -14.41
N LEU A 137 -1.03 -6.41 -13.46
CA LEU A 137 -1.02 -6.03 -12.05
C LEU A 137 0.15 -5.07 -11.82
N VAL A 138 -0.16 -3.79 -11.58
CA VAL A 138 0.83 -2.80 -11.17
C VAL A 138 0.95 -2.84 -9.66
N LEU A 139 2.14 -3.12 -9.15
CA LEU A 139 2.45 -3.23 -7.73
C LEU A 139 3.36 -2.09 -7.30
N PHE A 140 2.84 -1.20 -6.48
CA PHE A 140 3.56 -0.08 -5.87
C PHE A 140 4.37 -0.57 -4.67
N TRP A 141 5.67 -0.35 -4.72
CA TRP A 141 6.65 -1.04 -3.90
C TRP A 141 7.73 -0.11 -3.32
N ASN A 142 8.31 -0.51 -2.19
CA ASN A 142 9.48 0.15 -1.62
C ASN A 142 10.38 -0.90 -0.95
N THR A 143 11.66 -0.92 -1.31
CA THR A 143 12.65 -1.90 -0.82
C THR A 143 12.96 -1.75 0.68
N GLY A 144 12.80 -0.55 1.23
CA GLY A 144 12.88 -0.27 2.66
C GLY A 144 11.59 -0.59 3.45
N CYS A 145 10.51 -1.00 2.79
CA CYS A 145 9.25 -1.36 3.45
C CYS A 145 9.29 -2.81 3.96
N GLY A 146 9.16 -3.00 5.27
CA GLY A 146 9.18 -4.33 5.88
C GLY A 146 8.04 -5.26 5.43
N PHE A 147 6.88 -4.71 5.01
CA PHE A 147 5.79 -5.53 4.44
C PHE A 147 6.13 -6.01 3.04
N CYS A 148 6.68 -5.13 2.20
CA CYS A 148 7.20 -5.49 0.89
C CYS A 148 8.24 -6.61 1.00
N GLN A 149 9.21 -6.49 1.92
CA GLN A 149 10.22 -7.52 2.15
C GLN A 149 9.63 -8.90 2.51
N ARG A 150 8.54 -8.94 3.30
CA ARG A 150 7.88 -10.20 3.67
C ARG A 150 7.16 -10.87 2.49
N MET A 151 6.64 -10.08 1.54
CA MET A 151 5.96 -10.60 0.35
C MET A 151 6.91 -11.22 -0.70
N VAL A 152 8.23 -10.96 -0.63
CA VAL A 152 9.16 -11.41 -1.69
C VAL A 152 9.10 -12.92 -1.93
N ALA A 153 9.00 -13.72 -0.86
CA ALA A 153 8.93 -15.17 -0.99
C ALA A 153 7.63 -15.63 -1.68
N GLU A 154 6.51 -15.00 -1.33
CA GLU A 154 5.19 -15.30 -1.90
C GLU A 154 5.13 -14.89 -3.37
N LEU A 155 5.64 -13.71 -3.73
CA LEU A 155 5.73 -13.26 -5.12
C LEU A 155 6.59 -14.20 -5.96
N LYS A 156 7.73 -14.69 -5.45
CA LYS A 156 8.55 -15.69 -6.14
C LYS A 156 7.80 -17.00 -6.37
N ALA A 157 7.08 -17.46 -5.35
CA ALA A 157 6.27 -18.68 -5.45
C ALA A 157 5.15 -18.51 -6.48
N TRP A 158 4.46 -17.37 -6.47
CA TRP A 158 3.44 -17.01 -7.45
C TRP A 158 4.02 -16.95 -8.87
N GLU A 159 5.14 -16.27 -9.08
CA GLU A 159 5.82 -16.26 -10.38
C GLU A 159 6.15 -17.69 -10.83
N GLY A 160 6.58 -18.54 -9.91
CA GLY A 160 6.97 -19.94 -10.14
C GLY A 160 5.80 -20.84 -10.54
N SER A 161 4.59 -20.50 -10.09
CA SER A 161 3.36 -21.27 -10.30
C SER A 161 2.35 -20.55 -11.21
N ARG A 162 2.78 -19.47 -11.87
CA ARG A 162 1.92 -18.60 -12.68
C ARG A 162 1.18 -19.40 -13.76
N MET A 163 -0.14 -19.43 -13.64
CA MET A 163 -1.04 -20.12 -14.58
C MET A 163 -1.20 -19.34 -15.89
N PRO A 164 -1.48 -20.00 -17.02
CA PRO A 164 -1.92 -19.34 -18.24
C PRO A 164 -3.15 -18.44 -17.97
N GLY A 165 -3.10 -17.18 -18.40
CA GLY A 165 -4.16 -16.20 -18.13
C GLY A 165 -3.94 -15.32 -16.89
N ALA A 166 -2.98 -15.65 -16.03
CA ALA A 166 -2.59 -14.78 -14.92
C ALA A 166 -2.02 -13.44 -15.41
N PRO A 167 -2.23 -12.34 -14.68
CA PRO A 167 -1.83 -11.00 -15.10
C PRO A 167 -0.31 -10.87 -15.14
N GLU A 168 0.20 -9.98 -15.99
CA GLU A 168 1.60 -9.57 -15.95
C GLU A 168 1.86 -8.72 -14.72
N LEU A 169 2.84 -9.09 -13.90
CA LEU A 169 3.21 -8.32 -12.72
C LEU A 169 4.29 -7.30 -13.09
N VAL A 170 4.02 -6.03 -12.75
CA VAL A 170 4.94 -4.90 -12.93
C VAL A 170 5.14 -4.23 -11.59
N LEU A 171 6.36 -4.24 -11.07
CA LEU A 171 6.73 -3.53 -9.86
C LEU A 171 7.12 -2.11 -10.22
N VAL A 172 6.48 -1.13 -9.59
CA VAL A 172 6.87 0.29 -9.63
C VAL A 172 7.41 0.64 -8.25
N SER A 173 8.71 0.94 -8.18
CA SER A 173 9.43 0.97 -6.90
C SER A 173 10.28 2.21 -6.71
N SER A 174 10.23 2.76 -5.50
CA SER A 174 11.16 3.80 -5.06
C SER A 174 12.54 3.28 -4.64
N GLY A 175 12.75 1.97 -4.68
CA GLY A 175 14.03 1.33 -4.39
C GLY A 175 15.05 1.52 -5.51
N SER A 176 16.33 1.40 -5.16
CA SER A 176 17.42 1.42 -6.13
C SER A 176 17.42 0.15 -7.01
N ALA A 177 18.07 0.23 -8.17
CA ALA A 177 18.19 -0.90 -9.08
C ALA A 177 18.87 -2.11 -8.44
N ASP A 178 19.89 -1.89 -7.59
CA ASP A 178 20.62 -2.97 -6.94
C ASP A 178 19.78 -3.66 -5.87
N GLU A 179 19.01 -2.91 -5.08
CA GLU A 179 18.07 -3.50 -4.12
C GLU A 179 16.98 -4.31 -4.82
N LEU A 180 16.44 -3.80 -5.94
CA LEU A 180 15.45 -4.51 -6.74
C LEU A 180 16.01 -5.80 -7.34
N ARG A 181 17.24 -5.78 -7.86
CA ARG A 181 17.93 -6.99 -8.34
C ARG A 181 18.18 -7.99 -7.23
N ALA A 182 18.57 -7.52 -6.04
CA ALA A 182 18.83 -8.38 -4.89
C ALA A 182 17.58 -9.15 -4.42
N MET A 183 16.38 -8.61 -4.65
CA MET A 183 15.14 -9.33 -4.39
C MET A 183 14.97 -10.56 -5.29
N GLY A 184 15.52 -10.56 -6.50
CA GLY A 184 15.51 -11.70 -7.42
C GLY A 184 14.12 -12.08 -7.93
N LEU A 185 13.24 -11.10 -8.14
CA LEU A 185 11.96 -11.27 -8.83
C LEU A 185 12.18 -11.32 -10.34
N ARG A 186 11.39 -12.12 -11.05
CA ARG A 186 11.43 -12.22 -12.52
C ARG A 186 10.55 -11.18 -13.21
N SER A 187 9.58 -10.64 -12.48
CA SER A 187 8.66 -9.60 -12.94
C SER A 187 9.39 -8.32 -13.32
N THR A 188 8.82 -7.57 -14.27
CA THR A 188 9.39 -6.28 -14.69
C THR A 188 9.37 -5.33 -13.50
N SER A 189 10.52 -4.74 -13.20
CA SER A 189 10.68 -3.75 -12.15
C SER A 189 11.09 -2.41 -12.75
N LEU A 190 10.32 -1.38 -12.42
CA LEU A 190 10.47 -0.02 -12.89
C LEU A 190 10.94 0.87 -11.74
N LEU A 191 11.90 1.74 -12.06
CA LEU A 191 12.53 2.67 -11.13
C LEU A 191 11.70 3.96 -11.07
N ASP A 192 11.09 4.20 -9.92
CA ASP A 192 10.35 5.42 -9.57
C ASP A 192 10.90 6.00 -8.26
N PRO A 193 12.16 6.50 -8.25
CA PRO A 193 12.87 6.86 -7.02
C PRO A 193 12.15 7.90 -6.16
N ASP A 194 11.39 8.79 -6.80
CA ASP A 194 10.61 9.83 -6.14
C ASP A 194 9.16 9.41 -5.82
N PHE A 195 8.79 8.16 -6.13
CA PHE A 195 7.47 7.58 -5.93
C PHE A 195 6.35 8.44 -6.52
N VAL A 196 6.55 9.01 -7.72
CA VAL A 196 5.58 9.93 -8.33
C VAL A 196 4.41 9.20 -8.99
N VAL A 197 4.58 7.91 -9.33
CA VAL A 197 3.55 7.12 -9.99
C VAL A 197 2.53 6.57 -8.99
N GLY A 198 2.93 6.24 -7.76
CA GLY A 198 1.97 5.78 -6.74
C GLY A 198 0.80 6.75 -6.52
N PRO A 199 1.06 8.02 -6.18
CA PRO A 199 0.02 9.00 -5.89
C PRO A 199 -0.94 9.28 -7.06
N ILE A 200 -0.48 9.23 -8.31
CA ILE A 200 -1.38 9.43 -9.47
C ILE A 200 -2.37 8.26 -9.66
N TYR A 201 -2.05 7.08 -9.14
CA TYR A 201 -2.97 5.94 -9.03
C TYR A 201 -3.72 5.92 -7.68
N GLY A 202 -3.53 6.92 -6.82
CA GLY A 202 -4.09 6.94 -5.46
C GLY A 202 -3.32 6.07 -4.45
N ALA A 203 -2.21 5.44 -4.85
CA ALA A 203 -1.38 4.63 -3.97
C ALA A 203 -0.45 5.52 -3.14
N ASN A 204 -0.80 5.69 -1.86
CA ASN A 204 -0.06 6.53 -0.91
C ASN A 204 0.80 5.73 0.08
N GLY A 205 0.94 4.42 -0.15
CA GLY A 205 1.69 3.50 0.69
C GLY A 205 2.13 2.26 -0.08
N THR A 206 2.85 1.37 0.60
CA THR A 206 3.35 0.12 0.01
C THR A 206 3.23 -1.03 1.03
N PRO A 207 2.91 -2.26 0.59
CA PRO A 207 2.55 -2.66 -0.78
C PRO A 207 1.10 -2.25 -1.12
N MET A 208 0.88 -1.75 -2.33
CA MET A 208 -0.44 -1.49 -2.90
C MET A 208 -0.45 -1.92 -4.37
N GLY A 209 -1.59 -2.30 -4.92
CA GLY A 209 -1.64 -2.73 -6.32
C GLY A 209 -2.99 -2.59 -6.98
N VAL A 210 -3.00 -2.55 -8.31
CA VAL A 210 -4.20 -2.37 -9.12
C VAL A 210 -4.10 -3.19 -10.41
N LEU A 211 -5.21 -3.76 -10.85
CA LEU A 211 -5.31 -4.41 -12.15
C LEU A 211 -5.65 -3.41 -13.25
N ILE A 212 -4.97 -3.55 -14.37
CA ILE A 212 -5.22 -2.86 -15.62
C ILE A 212 -5.59 -3.91 -16.67
N ASP A 213 -6.68 -3.70 -17.39
CA ASP A 213 -7.13 -4.59 -18.45
C ASP A 213 -6.29 -4.44 -19.74
N PRO A 214 -6.46 -5.33 -20.74
CA PRO A 214 -5.75 -5.24 -22.02
C PRO A 214 -5.97 -3.94 -22.82
N HIS A 215 -7.01 -3.17 -22.53
CA HIS A 215 -7.31 -1.90 -23.18
C HIS A 215 -6.61 -0.71 -22.51
N GLY A 216 -6.00 -0.92 -21.33
CA GLY A 216 -5.40 0.15 -20.54
C GLY A 216 -6.41 0.84 -19.63
N THR A 217 -7.45 0.13 -19.20
CA THR A 217 -8.48 0.59 -18.27
C THR A 217 -8.25 -0.02 -16.90
N ILE A 218 -8.51 0.73 -15.83
CA ILE A 218 -8.48 0.20 -14.46
C ILE A 218 -9.58 -0.86 -14.31
N ALA A 219 -9.18 -2.06 -13.89
CA ALA A 219 -10.03 -3.25 -13.81
C ALA A 219 -10.36 -3.67 -12.37
N SER A 220 -9.73 -3.04 -11.38
CA SER A 220 -9.99 -3.31 -9.95
C SER A 220 -9.95 -2.04 -9.13
N ASP A 221 -10.51 -2.09 -7.93
CA ASP A 221 -10.14 -1.13 -6.89
C ASP A 221 -8.66 -1.27 -6.53
N LEU A 222 -8.10 -0.24 -5.89
CA LEU A 222 -6.74 -0.27 -5.37
C LEU A 222 -6.66 -1.22 -4.17
N ALA A 223 -5.93 -2.32 -4.31
CA ALA A 223 -5.61 -3.23 -3.24
C ALA A 223 -4.57 -2.63 -2.30
N VAL A 224 -4.81 -2.74 -0.99
CA VAL A 224 -3.91 -2.25 0.06
C VAL A 224 -3.43 -3.42 0.91
N GLY A 225 -2.10 -3.59 0.98
CA GLY A 225 -1.47 -4.67 1.74
C GLY A 225 -1.24 -5.95 0.94
N ALA A 226 -0.50 -6.87 1.54
CA ALA A 226 0.00 -8.08 0.90
C ALA A 226 -1.13 -9.00 0.40
N ASP A 227 -2.03 -9.37 1.30
CA ASP A 227 -3.09 -10.34 1.03
C ASP A 227 -4.01 -9.88 -0.11
N ALA A 228 -4.41 -8.60 -0.10
CA ALA A 228 -5.26 -8.03 -1.13
C ALA A 228 -4.56 -7.98 -2.50
N VAL A 229 -3.27 -7.65 -2.54
CA VAL A 229 -2.48 -7.65 -3.77
C VAL A 229 -2.34 -9.06 -4.35
N LEU A 230 -2.03 -10.05 -3.51
CA LEU A 230 -1.92 -11.44 -3.95
C LEU A 230 -3.27 -11.99 -4.43
N ALA A 231 -4.37 -11.63 -3.76
CA ALA A 231 -5.71 -11.98 -4.21
C ALA A 231 -6.02 -11.44 -5.62
N LEU A 232 -5.59 -10.22 -5.98
CA LEU A 232 -5.73 -9.71 -7.35
C LEU A 232 -4.93 -10.54 -8.36
N ALA A 233 -3.75 -11.01 -7.98
CA ALA A 233 -2.90 -11.83 -8.83
C ALA A 233 -3.53 -13.21 -9.14
N ASP A 234 -4.28 -13.76 -8.19
CA ASP A 234 -4.91 -15.09 -8.29
C ASP A 234 -6.34 -15.05 -8.87
N ALA A 235 -7.13 -14.03 -8.53
CA ALA A 235 -8.52 -13.91 -8.98
C ALA A 235 -8.62 -13.91 -10.51
N TYR A 236 -7.70 -13.19 -11.17
CA TYR A 236 -7.71 -13.10 -12.63
C TYR A 236 -7.25 -14.39 -13.32
N ALA A 237 -6.46 -15.24 -12.63
CA ALA A 237 -6.10 -16.57 -13.13
C ALA A 237 -7.31 -17.54 -13.11
N SER A 238 -8.30 -17.25 -12.27
CA SER A 238 -9.48 -18.10 -12.04
C SER A 238 -10.64 -17.76 -12.99
N ASP A 239 -10.82 -16.48 -13.34
CA ASP A 239 -11.98 -15.98 -14.09
C ASP A 239 -11.77 -15.85 -15.61
N GLY A 240 -10.63 -16.31 -16.13
CA GLY A 240 -10.36 -16.51 -17.56
C GLY A 240 -11.14 -15.61 -18.53
N ALA A 241 -10.77 -14.32 -18.62
CA ALA A 241 -11.36 -13.35 -19.57
C ALA A 241 -12.90 -13.18 -19.58
N ALA A 242 -13.63 -13.74 -18.60
CA ALA A 242 -15.09 -13.73 -18.58
C ALA A 242 -15.61 -13.45 -17.16
N GLY A 243 -15.25 -12.31 -16.58
CA GLY A 243 -15.63 -12.00 -15.19
C GLY A 243 -15.56 -10.54 -14.77
N LEU A 244 -15.61 -9.57 -15.68
CA LEU A 244 -15.85 -8.18 -15.28
C LEU A 244 -17.35 -7.88 -15.33
N PRO A 245 -17.98 -7.37 -14.26
CA PRO A 245 -19.31 -6.82 -14.36
C PRO A 245 -19.24 -5.61 -15.29
N VAL A 246 -19.86 -5.74 -16.47
CA VAL A 246 -20.13 -4.61 -17.36
C VAL A 246 -21.00 -3.65 -16.56
N ALA A 247 -20.48 -2.45 -16.28
CA ALA A 247 -21.30 -1.38 -15.74
C ALA A 247 -22.51 -1.17 -16.66
N ALA A 248 -23.70 -1.46 -16.16
CA ALA A 248 -24.94 -1.18 -16.86
C ALA A 248 -25.06 0.34 -17.07
N GLY A 249 -25.37 0.73 -18.31
CA GLY A 249 -25.40 2.12 -18.78
C GLY A 249 -26.55 2.98 -18.27
#